data_AF-A0A2J4XYL1-F1
#
_entry.id   AF-A0A2J4XYL1-F1
#
_cell.length_a   1.000
_cell.length_b   1.000
_cell.length_c   1.000
_cell.angle_alpha   90.00
_cell.angle_beta   90.00
_cell.angle_gamma   90.00
#
_symmetry.space_group_name_H-M   'P 1'
#
loop_
_entity.id
_entity.type
_entity.pdbx_description
1 polymer ?
#
loop_
_entity_poly.entity_id
_entity_poly.type
_entity_poly.pdbx_seq_one_letter_code
_entity_poly.pdbx_strand_id
1 'polypeptide(L)'
;GVGHIRASRFFLALGDMPEVTPGVYRRLWANADAGSCIIPAYDRGKGHPVLLPQRAISLIRRAPQGATLRDVIGQMAARVIPVANQGIHWDVDTPLQYLEVARRCRKDLAAVG
;
A
#
# COMPACT_ATOMS: atom_id res chain seq x y z
N GLY A 1 -4.26 16.27 -2.27
CA GLY A 1 -4.64 14.99 -1.64
C GLY A 1 -5.68 14.25 -2.46
N VAL A 2 -6.46 13.35 -1.84
CA VAL A 2 -7.41 12.46 -2.56
C VAL A 2 -8.49 13.17 -3.40
N GLY A 3 -8.78 14.44 -3.12
CA GLY A 3 -9.77 15.25 -3.87
C GLY A 3 -9.40 15.55 -5.33
N HIS A 4 -8.15 15.34 -5.75
CA HIS A 4 -7.74 15.53 -7.15
C HIS A 4 -7.84 14.24 -7.98
N ILE A 5 -8.14 13.11 -7.35
CA ILE A 5 -8.21 11.81 -8.03
C ILE A 5 -9.50 11.73 -8.83
N ARG A 6 -9.37 11.48 -10.14
CA ARG A 6 -10.49 11.31 -11.07
C ARG A 6 -10.69 9.85 -11.52
N ALA A 7 -9.74 8.98 -11.21
CA ALA A 7 -9.81 7.56 -11.55
C ALA A 7 -10.84 6.81 -10.69
N SER A 8 -11.38 5.72 -11.24
CA SER A 8 -12.34 4.85 -10.55
C SER A 8 -11.73 4.08 -9.37
N ARG A 9 -10.40 4.01 -9.30
CA ARG A 9 -9.63 3.37 -8.23
C ARG A 9 -8.24 3.98 -8.15
N PHE A 10 -7.61 3.92 -6.99
CA PHE A 10 -6.28 4.50 -6.76
C PHE A 10 -5.53 3.75 -5.67
N PHE A 11 -4.20 3.74 -5.77
CA PHE A 11 -3.36 3.22 -4.70
C PHE A 11 -3.14 4.27 -3.62
N LEU A 12 -3.18 3.83 -2.37
CA LEU A 12 -2.64 4.56 -1.24
C LEU A 12 -1.42 3.78 -0.73
N ALA A 13 -0.25 4.33 -1.02
CA ALA A 13 1.06 3.82 -0.64
C ALA A 13 1.69 4.76 0.39
N LEU A 14 2.51 4.22 1.28
CA LEU A 14 3.35 5.02 2.16
C LEU A 14 4.65 5.37 1.43
N GLY A 15 5.14 6.59 1.59
CA GLY A 15 6.30 7.11 0.85
C GLY A 15 7.64 6.54 1.31
N ASP A 16 7.66 5.92 2.49
CA ASP A 16 8.79 5.36 3.21
C ASP A 16 8.87 3.82 3.09
N MET A 17 8.13 3.22 2.15
CA MET A 17 8.14 1.77 1.89
C MET A 17 8.73 1.43 0.51
N PRO A 18 10.03 1.65 0.27
CA PRO A 18 10.65 1.47 -1.04
C PRO A 18 10.78 0.01 -1.50
N GLU A 19 10.69 -0.95 -0.57
CA GLU A 19 10.84 -2.38 -0.85
C GLU A 19 9.56 -3.02 -1.42
N VAL A 20 8.46 -2.26 -1.50
CA VAL A 20 7.24 -2.73 -2.18
C VAL A 20 7.51 -2.85 -3.67
N THR A 21 7.58 -4.09 -4.16
CA THR A 21 7.87 -4.35 -5.57
C THR A 21 6.68 -4.09 -6.52
N PRO A 22 6.95 -3.81 -7.81
CA PRO A 22 5.90 -3.68 -8.83
C PRO A 22 4.96 -4.89 -8.92
N GLY A 23 5.43 -6.09 -8.57
CA GLY A 23 4.63 -7.31 -8.53
C GLY A 23 3.45 -7.23 -7.56
N VAL A 24 3.61 -6.54 -6.42
CA VAL A 24 2.53 -6.30 -5.45
C VAL A 24 1.42 -5.46 -6.09
N TYR A 25 1.78 -4.33 -6.72
CA TYR A 25 0.81 -3.45 -7.39
C TYR A 25 0.04 -4.18 -8.49
N ARG A 26 0.73 -4.95 -9.35
CA ARG A 26 0.09 -5.75 -10.41
C ARG A 26 -0.87 -6.78 -9.84
N ARG A 27 -0.49 -7.46 -8.75
CA ARG A 27 -1.32 -8.48 -8.09
C ARG A 27 -2.59 -7.86 -7.53
N LEU A 28 -2.50 -6.72 -6.85
CA LEU A 28 -3.67 -6.01 -6.31
C LEU A 28 -4.57 -5.51 -7.43
N TRP A 29 -3.99 -4.96 -8.51
CA TRP A 29 -4.74 -4.48 -9.67
C TRP A 29 -5.53 -5.60 -10.36
N ALA A 30 -4.93 -6.78 -10.54
CA ALA A 30 -5.57 -7.93 -11.15
C ALA A 30 -6.73 -8.51 -10.32
N ASN A 31 -6.78 -8.22 -9.01
CA ASN A 31 -7.84 -8.68 -8.10
C ASN A 31 -8.83 -7.56 -7.74
N ALA A 32 -8.71 -6.39 -8.38
CA ALA A 32 -9.58 -5.26 -8.13
C ALA A 32 -11.01 -5.55 -8.57
N ASP A 33 -11.97 -5.09 -7.77
CA ASP A 33 -13.37 -5.00 -8.15
C ASP A 33 -13.85 -3.54 -8.01
N ALA A 34 -15.11 -3.28 -8.34
CA ALA A 34 -15.64 -1.92 -8.37
C ALA A 34 -15.84 -1.30 -6.97
N GLY A 35 -15.95 -2.12 -5.92
CA GLY A 35 -16.46 -1.68 -4.62
C GLY A 35 -15.52 -1.90 -3.45
N SER A 36 -14.60 -2.84 -3.55
CA SER A 36 -13.80 -3.31 -2.41
C SER A 36 -12.45 -2.59 -2.33
N CYS A 37 -12.01 -2.34 -1.10
CA CYS A 37 -10.61 -2.08 -0.82
C CYS A 37 -9.81 -3.38 -0.96
N ILE A 38 -8.74 -3.38 -1.75
CA ILE A 38 -7.85 -4.54 -1.89
C ILE A 38 -6.60 -4.30 -1.04
N ILE A 39 -6.33 -5.23 -0.12
CA ILE A 39 -5.25 -5.14 0.86
C ILE A 39 -4.26 -6.30 0.63
N PRO A 40 -2.97 -6.05 0.43
CA PRO A 40 -1.98 -7.12 0.34
C PRO A 40 -1.80 -7.78 1.71
N ALA A 41 -1.55 -9.08 1.71
CA ALA A 41 -1.06 -9.79 2.88
C ALA A 41 0.07 -10.73 2.52
N TYR A 42 1.01 -10.86 3.45
CA TYR A 42 2.14 -11.76 3.40
C TYR A 42 2.34 -12.29 4.81
N ASP A 43 2.56 -13.60 4.99
CA ASP A 43 2.89 -14.27 6.27
C ASP A 43 2.29 -13.61 7.55
N ARG A 44 2.99 -12.59 8.08
CA ARG A 44 2.64 -11.78 9.28
C ARG A 44 1.37 -10.92 9.19
N GLY A 45 0.70 -10.88 8.04
CA GLY A 45 -0.63 -10.27 7.91
C GLY A 45 -0.72 -9.18 6.84
N LYS A 46 -1.68 -8.25 7.05
CA LYS A 46 -2.01 -7.17 6.12
C LYS A 46 -0.88 -6.14 6.03
N GLY A 47 -0.71 -5.53 4.87
CA GLY A 47 0.29 -4.48 4.65
C GLY A 47 -0.15 -3.43 3.64
N HIS A 48 0.83 -2.72 3.10
CA HIS A 48 0.66 -1.67 2.09
C HIS A 48 1.35 -2.04 0.77
N PRO A 49 0.99 -1.41 -0.36
CA PRO A 49 -0.04 -0.38 -0.57
C PRO A 49 -1.44 -0.99 -0.58
N VAL A 50 -2.46 -0.19 -0.30
CA VAL A 50 -3.86 -0.60 -0.49
C VAL A 50 -4.40 -0.02 -1.79
N LEU A 51 -5.26 -0.76 -2.49
CA LEU A 51 -5.98 -0.28 -3.67
C LEU A 51 -7.41 0.07 -3.26
N LEU A 52 -7.76 1.35 -3.36
CA LEU A 52 -9.03 1.89 -2.91
C LEU A 52 -9.96 2.17 -4.09
N PRO A 53 -11.27 1.90 -3.94
CA PRO A 53 -12.28 2.33 -4.89
C PRO A 53 -12.51 3.84 -4.77
N GLN A 54 -13.03 4.47 -5.82
CA GLN A 54 -13.30 5.92 -5.83
C GLN A 54 -14.17 6.39 -4.64
N ARG A 55 -15.13 5.57 -4.18
CA ARG A 55 -15.98 5.89 -3.02
C ARG A 55 -15.19 6.16 -1.73
N ALA A 56 -13.97 5.62 -1.62
CA ALA A 56 -13.09 5.87 -0.49
C ALA A 56 -12.74 7.36 -0.35
N ILE A 57 -12.70 8.12 -1.45
CA ILE A 57 -12.42 9.57 -1.41
C ILE A 57 -13.41 10.29 -0.50
N SER A 58 -14.71 9.98 -0.63
CA SER A 58 -15.76 10.61 0.17
C SER A 58 -15.75 10.17 1.63
N LEU A 59 -15.23 8.98 1.95
CA LEU A 59 -15.07 8.51 3.32
C LEU A 59 -13.85 9.17 3.97
N ILE A 60 -12.72 9.25 3.26
CA ILE A 60 -11.50 9.94 3.71
C ILE A 60 -11.80 11.42 3.99
N ARG A 61 -12.52 12.10 3.10
CA ARG A 61 -12.87 13.53 3.30
C ARG A 61 -13.78 13.80 4.48
N ARG A 62 -14.59 12.82 4.89
CA ARG A 62 -15.53 12.92 6.02
C ARG A 62 -14.98 12.34 7.31
N ALA A 63 -13.80 11.74 7.26
CA ALA A 63 -13.17 11.14 8.42
C ALA A 63 -12.85 12.25 9.45
N PRO A 64 -13.24 12.09 10.72
CA PRO A 64 -12.95 13.07 11.75
C PRO A 64 -11.44 13.18 11.97
N GLN A 65 -11.00 14.29 12.55
CA GLN A 65 -9.61 14.46 12.94
C GLN A 65 -9.20 13.34 13.91
N GLY A 66 -8.07 12.70 13.64
CA GLY A 66 -7.58 11.55 14.41
C GLY A 66 -8.08 10.18 13.92
N ALA A 67 -9.00 10.13 12.95
CA ALA A 67 -9.36 8.87 12.31
C ALA A 67 -8.19 8.29 11.53
N THR A 68 -8.05 6.97 11.60
CA THR A 68 -7.02 6.23 10.88
C THR A 68 -7.54 5.70 9.55
N LEU A 69 -6.63 5.30 8.65
CA LEU A 69 -7.02 4.62 7.42
C LEU A 69 -7.78 3.31 7.69
N ARG A 70 -7.48 2.63 8.81
CA ARG A 70 -8.20 1.42 9.22
C ARG A 70 -9.67 1.71 9.48
N ASP A 71 -9.99 2.83 10.13
CA ASP A 71 -11.36 3.25 10.42
C ASP A 71 -12.14 3.58 9.13
N VAL A 72 -11.45 4.16 8.14
CA VAL A 72 -12.03 4.43 6.82
C VAL A 72 -12.30 3.14 6.05
N ILE A 73 -11.33 2.21 6.02
CA ILE A 73 -11.48 0.92 5.33
C ILE A 73 -12.56 0.07 6.01
N GLY A 74 -12.71 0.15 7.33
CA GLY A 74 -13.76 -0.55 8.08
C GLY A 74 -15.19 -0.19 7.66
N GLN A 75 -15.39 0.94 6.96
CA GLN A 75 -16.68 1.38 6.45
C GLN A 75 -17.01 0.86 5.04
N MET A 76 -16.16 -0.02 4.47
CA MET A 76 -16.39 -0.60 3.16
C MET A 76 -15.97 -2.08 3.12
N ALA A 77 -16.43 -2.80 2.08
CA ALA A 77 -15.94 -4.14 1.82
C ALA A 77 -14.42 -4.10 1.58
N ALA A 78 -13.69 -5.01 2.23
CA ALA A 78 -12.26 -5.15 2.08
C ALA A 78 -11.90 -6.60 1.77
N ARG A 79 -11.02 -6.80 0.80
CA ARG A 79 -10.53 -8.11 0.36
C ARG A 79 -9.04 -8.18 0.58
N VAL A 80 -8.60 -9.25 1.20
CA VAL A 80 -7.18 -9.50 1.47
C VAL A 80 -6.64 -10.42 0.39
N ILE A 81 -5.57 -9.99 -0.28
CA ILE A 81 -4.95 -10.72 -1.38
C ILE A 81 -3.55 -11.15 -0.96
N PRO A 82 -3.25 -12.46 -0.94
CA PRO A 82 -1.90 -12.95 -0.74
C PRO A 82 -0.96 -12.42 -1.83
N VAL A 83 0.19 -11.91 -1.40
CA VAL A 83 1.30 -11.50 -2.26
C VAL A 83 2.55 -12.31 -1.90
N ALA A 84 3.61 -12.22 -2.71
CA ALA A 84 4.85 -13.00 -2.53
C ALA A 84 6.02 -12.17 -1.98
N ASN A 85 5.77 -10.94 -1.53
CA ASN A 85 6.81 -10.00 -1.16
C ASN A 85 6.55 -9.42 0.23
N GLN A 86 7.53 -9.56 1.12
CA GLN A 86 7.47 -9.08 2.52
C GLN A 86 7.68 -7.56 2.68
N GLY A 87 8.16 -6.87 1.64
CA GLY A 87 8.35 -5.42 1.63
C GLY A 87 7.05 -4.62 1.87
N ILE A 88 5.89 -5.28 1.79
CA ILE A 88 4.59 -4.72 2.20
C ILE A 88 4.49 -4.38 3.70
N HIS A 89 5.48 -4.76 4.52
CA HIS A 89 5.54 -4.51 5.96
C HIS A 89 6.72 -3.63 6.38
N TRP A 90 7.55 -3.17 5.44
CA TRP A 90 8.81 -2.51 5.77
C TRP A 90 8.76 -1.01 5.47
N ASP A 91 8.37 -0.25 6.49
CA ASP A 91 8.53 1.20 6.59
C ASP A 91 9.91 1.59 7.14
N VAL A 92 10.37 2.77 6.75
CA VAL A 92 11.67 3.32 7.10
C VAL A 92 11.47 4.52 8.04
N ASP A 93 11.33 4.24 9.33
CA ASP A 93 11.09 5.27 10.36
C ASP A 93 12.39 5.84 10.95
N THR A 94 13.47 5.07 10.91
CA THR A 94 14.73 5.39 11.58
C THR A 94 15.90 5.51 10.61
N PRO A 95 16.92 6.33 10.96
CA PRO A 95 18.15 6.40 10.16
C PRO A 95 18.83 5.04 9.96
N LEU A 96 18.71 4.12 10.94
CA LEU A 96 19.26 2.77 10.83
C LEU A 96 18.52 1.95 9.76
N GLN A 97 17.19 1.93 9.80
CA GLN A 97 16.37 1.27 8.77
C GLN A 97 16.66 1.83 7.38
N TYR A 98 16.86 3.14 7.25
CA TYR A 98 17.24 3.76 5.99
C TYR A 98 18.57 3.22 5.46
N LEU A 99 19.60 3.12 6.32
CA LEU A 99 20.89 2.57 5.93
C LEU A 99 20.81 1.08 5.55
N GLU A 100 19.97 0.30 6.23
CA GLU A 100 19.74 -1.10 5.90
C GLU A 100 19.10 -1.27 4.52
N VAL A 101 18.04 -0.52 4.23
CA VAL A 101 17.37 -0.51 2.94
C VAL A 101 18.31 0.00 1.84
N ALA A 102 19.01 1.11 2.06
CA ALA A 102 19.95 1.67 1.09
C ALA A 102 21.07 0.68 0.73
N ARG A 103 21.54 -0.15 1.68
CA ARG A 103 22.50 -1.22 1.39
C ARG A 103 21.91 -2.31 0.49
N ARG A 104 20.62 -2.64 0.64
CA ARG A 104 19.93 -3.63 -0.21
C ARG A 104 19.74 -3.10 -1.63
N CYS A 105 19.23 -1.88 -1.78
CA CYS A 105 19.09 -1.23 -3.09
C CYS A 105 20.43 -1.14 -3.85
N ARG A 106 21.54 -0.86 -3.15
CA ARG A 106 22.88 -0.82 -3.79
C ARG A 106 23.41 -2.19 -4.20
N LYS A 107 23.03 -3.27 -3.50
CA LYS A 107 23.41 -4.64 -3.90
C LYS A 107 22.71 -5.05 -5.19
N ASP A 108 21.46 -4.68 -5.34
CA ASP A 108 20.70 -4.99 -6.55
C ASP A 108 21.24 -4.23 -7.78
N LEU A 109 21.75 -3.01 -7.60
CA LEU A 109 22.45 -2.26 -8.66
C LEU A 109 23.77 -2.90 -9.09
N ALA A 110 24.49 -3.55 -8.17
CA ALA A 110 25.76 -4.22 -8.48
C ALA A 110 25.57 -5.60 -9.13
N ALA A 111 24.41 -6.23 -8.96
CA ALA A 111 24.08 -7.54 -9.54
C ALA A 111 23.53 -7.47 -10.98
N VAL A 112 23.33 -6.25 -11.52
CA VAL A 112 22.88 -5.99 -12.90
C VAL A 112 24.04 -5.48 -13.78
N GLY A 113 25.28 -5.60 -13.31
CA GLY A 113 26.50 -5.28 -14.05
C GLY A 113 27.14 -6.50 -14.70
#